data_AF-A0A8E0ILS2-F1
#
_entry.id   AF-A0A8E0ILS2-F1
#
_cell.length_a   1.000
_cell.length_b   1.000
_cell.length_c   1.000
_cell.angle_alpha   90.00
_cell.angle_beta   90.00
_cell.angle_gamma   90.00
#
_symmetry.space_group_name_H-M   'P 1'
#
loop_
_entity.id
_entity.type
_entity.pdbx_description
1 polymer ?
#
loop_
_entity_poly.entity_id
_entity_poly.type
_entity_poly.pdbx_seq_one_letter_code
_entity_poly.pdbx_strand_id
1 'polypeptide(L)'
;VQDYPLKSGKWFSFEYIVFGNLAQSLPASVNLRLWKKMLTSFDEFHLPTYDDLLVNILYNVSASFLSQNDLASATYLTESLDLSKLDHYVLYVRHHVVFLKLLLKYRQDPKDLQNIDRFRTFLLGTQMVDETLFDKNIDALKALDVDIDVILSPESGV
;
A
#
# COMPACT_ATOMS: atom_id res chain seq x y z
N VAL A 1 -19.14 -15.23 -0.89
CA VAL A 1 -18.39 -14.56 0.22
C VAL A 1 -18.23 -13.07 -0.02
N GLN A 2 -17.81 -12.62 -1.22
CA GLN A 2 -17.73 -11.19 -1.58
C GLN A 2 -19.03 -10.39 -1.39
N ASP A 3 -20.19 -11.06 -1.45
CA ASP A 3 -21.48 -10.39 -1.27
C ASP A 3 -21.68 -9.83 0.14
N TYR A 4 -21.02 -10.42 1.15
CA TYR A 4 -21.08 -9.94 2.53
C TYR A 4 -20.54 -8.51 2.68
N PRO A 5 -19.25 -8.23 2.40
CA PRO A 5 -18.72 -6.88 2.54
C PRO A 5 -19.32 -5.89 1.52
N LEU A 6 -19.97 -6.36 0.45
CA LEU A 6 -20.70 -5.50 -0.50
C LEU A 6 -22.07 -5.03 0.00
N LYS A 7 -22.68 -5.69 1.00
CA LYS A 7 -24.01 -5.32 1.55
C LYS A 7 -24.06 -3.86 1.97
N SER A 8 -25.21 -3.21 1.81
CA SER A 8 -25.45 -1.85 2.28
C SER A 8 -25.24 -1.74 3.79
N GLY A 9 -24.65 -0.62 4.25
CA GLY A 9 -24.37 -0.37 5.66
C GLY A 9 -22.94 0.08 5.89
N LYS A 10 -22.67 0.49 7.13
CA LYS A 10 -21.35 0.88 7.60
C LYS A 10 -20.46 -0.35 7.77
N TRP A 11 -19.16 -0.14 7.66
CA TRP A 11 -18.16 -1.14 8.03
C TRP A 11 -17.70 -0.90 9.47
N PHE A 12 -17.63 -1.98 10.22
CA PHE A 12 -16.96 -2.06 11.51
C PHE A 12 -15.73 -2.96 11.35
N SER A 13 -14.91 -3.06 12.40
CA SER A 13 -13.65 -3.82 12.40
C SER A 13 -13.73 -5.20 11.72
N PHE A 14 -14.84 -5.91 11.90
CA PHE A 14 -15.06 -7.22 11.29
C PHE A 14 -15.05 -7.18 9.76
N GLU A 15 -15.69 -6.20 9.12
CA GLU A 15 -15.70 -6.06 7.67
C GLU A 15 -14.29 -5.80 7.11
N TYR A 16 -13.49 -4.99 7.81
CA TYR A 16 -12.09 -4.74 7.47
C TYR A 16 -11.27 -6.05 7.53
N ILE A 17 -11.42 -6.83 8.61
CA ILE A 17 -10.73 -8.13 8.76
C ILE A 17 -11.14 -9.11 7.66
N VAL A 18 -12.44 -9.21 7.38
CA VAL A 18 -12.96 -10.10 6.32
C VAL A 18 -12.39 -9.67 4.96
N PHE A 19 -12.44 -8.38 4.63
CA PHE A 19 -11.92 -7.90 3.36
C PHE A 19 -10.41 -8.12 3.24
N GLY A 20 -9.63 -7.78 4.27
CA GLY A 20 -8.17 -7.94 4.27
C GLY A 20 -7.73 -9.38 4.02
N ASN A 21 -8.43 -10.35 4.59
CA ASN A 21 -8.15 -11.77 4.37
C ASN A 21 -8.57 -12.27 2.99
N LEU A 22 -9.62 -11.69 2.40
CA LEU A 22 -10.11 -12.12 1.09
C LEU A 22 -9.35 -11.48 -0.07
N ALA A 23 -8.72 -10.32 0.14
CA ALA A 23 -8.15 -9.49 -0.92
C ALA A 23 -7.27 -10.28 -1.90
N GLN A 24 -6.40 -11.17 -1.43
CA GLN A 24 -5.52 -11.94 -2.33
C GLN A 24 -6.26 -12.96 -3.21
N SER A 25 -7.45 -13.41 -2.81
CA SER A 25 -8.24 -14.42 -3.54
C SER A 25 -9.31 -13.83 -4.45
N LEU A 26 -9.48 -12.50 -4.45
CA LEU A 26 -10.53 -11.81 -5.20
C LEU A 26 -9.99 -11.24 -6.53
N PRO A 27 -10.82 -11.17 -7.57
CA PRO A 27 -10.49 -10.43 -8.78
C PRO A 27 -10.24 -8.94 -8.48
N ALA A 28 -9.32 -8.32 -9.21
CA ALA A 28 -8.96 -6.91 -9.03
C ALA A 28 -10.19 -5.98 -9.09
N SER A 29 -11.12 -6.22 -10.03
CA SER A 29 -12.35 -5.44 -10.14
C SER A 29 -13.23 -5.51 -8.87
N VAL A 30 -13.22 -6.65 -8.16
CA VAL A 30 -13.97 -6.81 -6.90
C VAL A 30 -13.24 -6.11 -5.76
N ASN A 31 -11.92 -6.28 -5.67
CA ASN A 31 -11.08 -5.58 -4.69
C ASN A 31 -11.21 -4.06 -4.80
N LEU A 32 -11.23 -3.52 -6.02
CA LEU A 32 -11.41 -2.07 -6.24
C LEU A 32 -12.77 -1.58 -5.74
N ARG A 33 -13.84 -2.35 -5.97
CA ARG A 33 -15.19 -2.01 -5.48
C ARG A 33 -15.26 -2.04 -3.95
N LEU A 34 -14.67 -3.06 -3.33
CA LEU A 34 -14.61 -3.20 -1.88
C LEU A 34 -13.76 -2.11 -1.25
N TRP A 35 -12.62 -1.79 -1.85
CA TRP A 35 -11.77 -0.69 -1.43
C TRP A 35 -12.51 0.65 -1.41
N LYS A 36 -13.20 1.00 -2.49
CA LYS A 36 -13.99 2.25 -2.57
C LYS A 36 -15.04 2.32 -1.46
N LYS A 37 -15.77 1.23 -1.24
CA LYS A 37 -16.80 1.15 -0.19
C LYS A 37 -16.19 1.26 1.21
N MET A 38 -15.06 0.61 1.43
CA MET A 38 -14.33 0.65 2.69
C MET A 38 -13.88 2.07 3.01
N LEU A 39 -13.27 2.78 2.05
CA LEU A 39 -12.87 4.17 2.24
C LEU A 39 -14.05 5.10 2.55
N THR A 40 -15.19 4.94 1.87
CA THR A 40 -16.40 5.69 2.22
C THR A 40 -16.83 5.42 3.67
N SER A 41 -16.78 4.15 4.10
CA SER A 41 -17.15 3.79 5.47
C SER A 41 -16.15 4.32 6.50
N PHE A 42 -14.86 4.32 6.17
CA PHE A 42 -13.78 4.83 7.00
C PHE A 42 -13.91 6.34 7.19
N ASP A 43 -14.21 7.08 6.12
CA ASP A 43 -14.47 8.53 6.17
C ASP A 43 -15.72 8.88 6.98
N GLU A 44 -16.77 8.06 6.93
CA GLU A 44 -18.01 8.27 7.68
C GLU A 44 -17.89 7.92 9.17
N PHE A 45 -17.03 6.96 9.52
CA PHE A 45 -16.83 6.48 10.88
C PHE A 45 -15.43 5.88 11.07
N HIS A 46 -14.52 6.69 11.62
CA HIS A 46 -13.14 6.31 11.91
C HIS A 46 -12.92 6.07 13.41
N LEU A 47 -12.24 4.97 13.72
CA LEU A 47 -11.65 4.73 15.03
C LEU A 47 -10.15 4.50 14.84
N PRO A 48 -9.27 4.98 15.74
CA PRO A 48 -7.82 4.80 15.61
C PRO A 48 -7.38 3.34 15.46
N THR A 49 -8.12 2.40 16.05
CA THR A 49 -7.86 0.96 15.91
C THR A 49 -8.05 0.42 14.48
N TYR A 50 -8.66 1.20 13.58
CA TYR A 50 -8.87 0.82 12.18
C TYR A 50 -7.68 1.19 11.30
N ASP A 51 -6.73 2.00 11.78
CA ASP A 51 -5.54 2.40 11.01
C ASP A 51 -4.66 1.20 10.67
N ASP A 52 -4.42 0.31 11.63
CA ASP A 52 -3.65 -0.92 11.40
C ASP A 52 -4.38 -1.89 10.45
N LEU A 53 -5.70 -1.97 10.55
CA LEU A 53 -6.52 -2.76 9.63
C LEU A 53 -6.47 -2.19 8.22
N LEU A 54 -6.49 -0.87 8.07
CA LEU A 54 -6.34 -0.17 6.80
C LEU A 54 -4.99 -0.49 6.16
N VAL A 55 -3.88 -0.44 6.92
CA VAL A 55 -2.54 -0.79 6.42
C VAL A 55 -2.50 -2.23 5.93
N ASN A 56 -3.01 -3.17 6.72
CA ASN A 56 -3.02 -4.58 6.33
C ASN A 56 -3.82 -4.80 5.03
N ILE A 57 -5.01 -4.22 4.92
CA ILE A 57 -5.82 -4.29 3.69
C ILE A 57 -5.08 -3.65 2.52
N LEU A 58 -4.47 -2.49 2.73
CA LEU A 58 -3.73 -1.76 1.72
C LEU A 58 -2.62 -2.64 1.12
N TYR A 59 -1.83 -3.33 1.94
CA TYR A 59 -0.81 -4.27 1.45
C TYR A 59 -1.43 -5.44 0.68
N ASN A 60 -2.46 -6.09 1.23
CA ASN A 60 -3.06 -7.26 0.59
C ASN A 60 -3.73 -6.93 -0.75
N VAL A 61 -4.41 -5.79 -0.83
CA VAL A 61 -5.03 -5.31 -2.06
C VAL A 61 -3.96 -4.85 -3.07
N SER A 62 -2.90 -4.17 -2.62
CA SER A 62 -1.79 -3.76 -3.50
C SER A 62 -1.10 -4.99 -4.10
N ALA A 63 -0.78 -5.99 -3.28
CA ALA A 63 -0.19 -7.25 -3.71
C ALA A 63 -1.11 -7.98 -4.69
N SER A 64 -2.42 -8.02 -4.41
CA SER A 64 -3.41 -8.59 -5.34
C SER A 64 -3.39 -7.89 -6.70
N PHE A 65 -3.43 -6.56 -6.75
CA PHE A 65 -3.39 -5.82 -8.02
C PHE A 65 -2.09 -6.03 -8.77
N LEU A 66 -0.95 -6.00 -8.08
CA LEU A 66 0.36 -6.27 -8.66
C LEU A 66 0.45 -7.69 -9.25
N SER A 67 -0.05 -8.70 -8.53
CA SER A 67 -0.06 -10.10 -9.01
C SER A 67 -0.94 -10.31 -10.24
N GLN A 68 -2.00 -9.50 -10.38
CA GLN A 68 -2.92 -9.54 -11.51
C GLN A 68 -2.52 -8.57 -12.63
N ASN A 69 -1.36 -7.91 -12.51
CA ASN A 69 -0.87 -6.88 -13.42
C ASN A 69 -1.86 -5.71 -13.66
N ASP A 70 -2.74 -5.43 -12.69
CA ASP A 70 -3.69 -4.33 -12.75
C ASP A 70 -3.09 -3.07 -12.11
N LEU A 71 -2.13 -2.48 -12.83
CA LEU A 71 -1.42 -1.29 -12.37
C LEU A 71 -2.35 -0.07 -12.23
N ALA A 72 -3.43 0.01 -13.01
CA ALA A 72 -4.37 1.13 -12.93
C ALA A 72 -5.13 1.12 -11.59
N SER A 73 -5.63 -0.05 -11.17
CA SER A 73 -6.26 -0.20 -9.86
C SER A 73 -5.27 0.03 -8.71
N ALA A 74 -4.02 -0.41 -8.86
CA ALA A 74 -2.97 -0.16 -7.87
C ALA A 74 -2.63 1.32 -7.71
N THR A 75 -2.52 2.07 -8.81
CA THR A 75 -2.33 3.53 -8.76
C THR A 75 -3.51 4.19 -8.07
N TYR A 76 -4.74 3.87 -8.50
CA TYR A 76 -5.95 4.43 -7.89
C TYR A 76 -5.98 4.19 -6.37
N LEU A 77 -5.65 2.97 -5.93
CA LEU A 77 -5.60 2.59 -4.52
C LEU A 77 -4.79 3.58 -3.69
N THR A 78 -3.55 3.82 -4.09
CA THR A 78 -2.64 4.68 -3.33
C THR A 78 -2.98 6.18 -3.44
N GLU A 79 -3.57 6.60 -4.55
CA GLU A 79 -4.01 7.99 -4.75
C GLU A 79 -5.33 8.31 -4.02
N SER A 80 -6.18 7.32 -3.83
CA SER A 80 -7.48 7.47 -3.16
C SER A 80 -7.40 7.68 -1.64
N LEU A 81 -6.22 7.43 -1.04
CA LEU A 81 -6.00 7.68 0.39
C LEU A 81 -5.70 9.15 0.65
N ASP A 82 -6.66 9.84 1.27
CA ASP A 82 -6.46 11.18 1.79
C ASP A 82 -5.73 11.13 3.14
N LEU A 83 -4.39 11.14 3.08
CA LEU A 83 -3.51 11.10 4.25
C LEU A 83 -3.65 12.33 5.16
N SER A 84 -4.32 13.41 4.71
CA SER A 84 -4.56 14.60 5.52
C SER A 84 -5.66 14.37 6.57
N LYS A 85 -6.55 13.41 6.34
CA LYS A 85 -7.61 13.00 7.28
C LYS A 85 -7.13 12.03 8.35
N LEU A 86 -5.96 11.41 8.14
CA LEU A 86 -5.33 10.55 9.13
C LEU A 86 -4.64 11.42 10.18
N ASP A 87 -4.87 11.11 11.45
CA ASP A 87 -4.36 11.90 12.58
C ASP A 87 -2.83 11.98 12.60
N HIS A 88 -2.24 12.95 13.29
CA HIS A 88 -0.80 13.20 13.30
C HIS A 88 0.03 12.06 13.93
N TYR A 89 -0.61 11.17 14.71
CA TYR A 89 -0.02 9.91 15.19
C TYR A 89 0.19 8.85 14.08
N VAL A 90 -0.24 9.13 12.86
CA VAL A 90 -0.33 8.17 11.76
C VAL A 90 0.90 8.24 10.82
N LEU A 91 2.07 8.64 11.35
CA LEU A 91 3.35 8.58 10.62
C LEU A 91 3.62 7.18 10.07
N TYR A 92 3.21 6.14 10.81
CA TYR A 92 3.32 4.74 10.42
C TYR A 92 2.53 4.40 9.14
N VAL A 93 1.25 4.77 9.05
CA VAL A 93 0.45 4.51 7.84
C VAL A 93 0.96 5.36 6.66
N ARG A 94 1.36 6.61 6.93
CA ARG A 94 1.95 7.48 5.89
C ARG A 94 3.21 6.87 5.29
N HIS A 95 4.07 6.28 6.12
CA HIS A 95 5.23 5.53 5.67
C HIS A 95 4.82 4.41 4.70
N HIS A 96 3.88 3.56 5.10
CA HIS A 96 3.41 2.44 4.26
C HIS A 96 2.80 2.89 2.93
N VAL A 97 2.00 3.96 2.94
CA VAL A 97 1.42 4.51 1.71
C VAL A 97 2.49 5.09 0.79
N VAL A 98 3.49 5.80 1.34
CA VAL A 98 4.61 6.33 0.55
C VAL A 98 5.45 5.19 -0.04
N PHE A 99 5.78 4.17 0.74
CA PHE A 99 6.48 2.97 0.26
C PHE A 99 5.77 2.34 -0.94
N LEU A 100 4.46 2.08 -0.81
CA LEU A 100 3.68 1.48 -1.89
C LEU A 100 3.59 2.39 -3.13
N LYS A 101 3.47 3.72 -2.96
CA LYS A 101 3.49 4.66 -4.09
C LYS A 101 4.80 4.58 -4.87
N LEU A 102 5.94 4.57 -4.17
CA LEU A 102 7.26 4.51 -4.79
C LEU A 102 7.47 3.19 -5.51
N LEU A 103 7.05 2.09 -4.91
CA LEU A 103 7.05 0.75 -5.50
C LEU A 103 6.20 0.67 -6.77
N LEU A 104 4.97 1.18 -6.73
CA LEU A 104 4.07 1.15 -7.88
C LEU A 104 4.62 1.99 -9.04
N LYS A 105 5.15 3.18 -8.76
CA LYS A 105 5.83 4.00 -9.77
C LYS A 105 7.04 3.30 -10.36
N TYR A 106 7.84 2.64 -9.53
CA TYR A 106 8.97 1.85 -10.01
C TYR A 106 8.52 0.69 -10.91
N ARG A 107 7.41 0.01 -10.58
CA ARG A 107 6.85 -1.05 -11.43
C ARG A 107 6.28 -0.53 -12.75
N GLN A 108 5.79 0.70 -12.78
CA GLN A 108 5.29 1.35 -14.00
C GLN A 108 6.42 1.79 -14.93
N ASP A 109 7.46 2.41 -14.37
CA ASP A 109 8.66 2.82 -15.10
C ASP A 109 9.92 2.58 -14.25
N PRO A 110 10.57 1.41 -14.38
CA PRO A 110 11.79 1.09 -13.64
C PRO A 110 12.99 1.97 -14.02
N LYS A 111 12.87 2.83 -15.05
CA LYS A 111 13.93 3.73 -15.51
C LYS A 111 13.71 5.18 -15.08
N ASP A 112 12.63 5.48 -14.36
CA ASP A 112 12.39 6.80 -13.79
C ASP A 112 13.41 7.09 -12.67
N LEU A 113 14.50 7.77 -13.06
CA LEU A 113 15.58 8.15 -12.15
C LEU A 113 15.08 9.04 -11.00
N GLN A 114 14.05 9.86 -11.21
CA GLN A 114 13.50 10.70 -10.15
C GLN A 114 12.77 9.83 -9.12
N ASN A 115 12.02 8.82 -9.56
CA ASN A 115 11.37 7.89 -8.64
C ASN A 115 12.40 7.02 -7.92
N ILE A 116 13.44 6.53 -8.60
CA ILE A 116 14.54 5.77 -7.99
C ILE A 116 15.21 6.57 -6.86
N ASP A 117 15.57 7.83 -7.11
CA ASP A 117 16.20 8.70 -6.12
C ASP A 117 15.31 8.97 -4.89
N ARG A 118 14.01 9.21 -5.14
CA ARG A 118 13.01 9.34 -4.06
C ARG A 118 12.87 8.04 -3.26
N PHE A 119 12.89 6.89 -3.94
CA PHE A 119 12.76 5.60 -3.30
C PHE A 119 13.97 5.29 -2.43
N ARG A 120 15.18 5.56 -2.94
CA ARG A 120 16.43 5.48 -2.19
C ARG A 120 16.40 6.35 -0.94
N THR A 121 16.04 7.62 -1.09
CA THR A 121 15.96 8.58 0.03
C THR A 121 14.98 8.10 1.10
N PHE A 122 13.82 7.57 0.69
CA PHE A 122 12.83 7.00 1.60
C PHE A 122 13.37 5.79 2.38
N LEU A 123 14.04 4.85 1.69
CA LEU A 123 14.59 3.65 2.32
C LEU A 123 15.72 3.99 3.30
N LEU A 124 16.68 4.83 2.89
CA LEU A 124 17.77 5.28 3.76
C LEU A 124 17.25 6.07 4.97
N GLY A 125 16.27 6.96 4.76
CA GLY A 125 15.61 7.67 5.84
C GLY A 125 14.89 6.72 6.81
N THR A 126 14.26 5.65 6.31
CA THR A 126 13.67 4.60 7.15
C THR A 126 14.75 3.89 7.97
N GLN A 127 15.86 3.49 7.35
CA GLN A 127 16.97 2.79 8.01
C GLN A 127 17.55 3.61 9.18
N MET A 128 17.65 4.94 9.03
CA MET A 128 18.16 5.82 10.08
C MET A 128 17.26 5.89 11.32
N VAL A 129 15.95 5.62 11.17
CA VAL A 129 14.95 5.79 12.24
C VAL A 129 14.52 4.44 12.81
N ASP A 130 14.35 3.43 11.96
CA ASP A 130 13.87 2.10 12.31
C ASP A 130 14.44 1.04 11.35
N GLU A 131 15.52 0.39 11.80
CA GLU A 131 16.20 -0.68 11.05
C GLU A 131 15.30 -1.91 10.82
N THR A 132 14.42 -2.23 11.77
CA THR A 132 13.50 -3.37 11.63
C THR A 132 12.44 -3.10 10.54
N LEU A 133 11.94 -1.87 10.45
CA LEU A 133 11.02 -1.47 9.39
C LEU A 133 11.72 -1.41 8.03
N PHE A 134 12.98 -0.97 8.00
CA PHE A 134 13.80 -1.02 6.80
C PHE A 134 13.94 -2.45 6.26
N ASP A 135 14.34 -3.40 7.10
CA ASP A 135 14.50 -4.81 6.71
C ASP A 135 13.20 -5.39 6.14
N LYS A 136 12.05 -5.08 6.75
CA LYS A 136 10.74 -5.49 6.23
C LYS A 136 10.44 -4.90 4.85
N ASN A 137 10.82 -3.65 4.59
CA ASN A 137 10.67 -3.05 3.26
C ASN A 137 11.55 -3.77 2.24
N ILE A 138 12.79 -4.09 2.61
CA ILE A 138 13.72 -4.84 1.75
C ILE A 138 13.18 -6.23 1.44
N ASP A 139 12.67 -6.96 2.44
CA ASP A 139 12.07 -8.28 2.23
C ASP A 139 10.84 -8.21 1.31
N ALA A 140 10.00 -7.17 1.48
CA ALA A 140 8.85 -6.94 0.60
C ALA A 140 9.29 -6.66 -0.85
N LEU A 141 10.37 -5.89 -1.07
CA LEU A 141 10.93 -5.63 -2.40
C LEU A 141 11.47 -6.91 -3.05
N LYS A 142 12.21 -7.73 -2.30
CA LYS A 142 12.72 -9.04 -2.77
C LYS A 142 11.59 -9.97 -3.18
N ALA A 143 10.54 -10.05 -2.36
CA ALA A 143 9.37 -10.88 -2.65
C ALA A 143 8.64 -10.46 -3.93
N LEU A 144 8.83 -9.22 -4.37
CA LEU A 144 8.22 -8.65 -5.59
C LEU A 144 9.20 -8.59 -6.77
N ASP A 145 10.36 -9.25 -6.67
CA ASP A 145 11.39 -9.30 -7.71
C ASP A 145 11.87 -7.90 -8.15
N VAL A 146 11.99 -6.99 -7.17
CA VAL A 146 12.57 -5.67 -7.38
C VAL A 146 14.08 -5.74 -7.11
N ASP A 147 14.87 -5.29 -8.09
CA ASP A 147 16.31 -5.16 -7.93
C ASP A 147 16.63 -4.01 -6.98
N ILE A 148 16.99 -4.37 -5.75
CA ILE A 148 17.27 -3.42 -4.67
C ILE A 148 18.59 -2.70 -4.92
N ASP A 149 19.55 -3.34 -5.59
CA ASP A 149 20.86 -2.73 -5.82
C ASP A 149 20.71 -1.54 -6.77
N VAL A 150 19.83 -1.62 -7.76
CA VAL A 150 19.46 -0.48 -8.63
C VAL A 150 18.92 0.71 -7.83
N ILE A 151 18.23 0.46 -6.72
CA ILE A 151 17.64 1.51 -5.88
C ILE A 151 18.65 2.06 -4.85
N LEU A 152 19.32 1.18 -4.10
CA LEU A 152 20.19 1.57 -2.98
C LEU A 152 21.60 1.96 -3.44
N SER A 153 22.06 1.39 -4.54
CA SER A 153 23.38 1.58 -5.11
C SER A 153 23.23 1.85 -6.61
N PRO A 154 22.70 3.01 -7.02
CA PRO A 154 22.47 3.33 -8.43
C PRO A 154 23.75 3.43 -9.28
N GLU A 155 24.91 2.98 -8.78
CA GLU A 155 26.29 3.07 -9.30
C GLU A 155 26.54 4.19 -10.32
N SER A 156 27.40 5.14 -9.91
CA SER A 156 28.71 5.30 -10.54
C SER A 156 28.72 5.32 -12.08
N GLY A 157 27.78 6.07 -12.65
CA GLY A 157 27.59 6.23 -14.09
C GLY A 157 27.85 7.63 -14.60
N VAL A 158 28.65 8.44 -13.88
CA VAL A 158 29.52 9.53 -14.39
C VAL A 158 30.68 9.70 -13.40
#